data_AF-A0AAU5JMB0-F1
#
_entry.id   AF-A0AAU5JMB0-F1
#
_cell.length_a   1.000
_cell.length_b   1.000
_cell.length_c   1.000
_cell.angle_alpha   90.00
_cell.angle_beta   90.00
_cell.angle_gamma   90.00
#
_symmetry.space_group_name_H-M   'P 1'
#
loop_
_entity.id
_entity.type
_entity.pdbx_description
1 polymer ?
#
loop_
_entity_poly.entity_id
_entity_poly.type
_entity_poly.pdbx_seq_one_letter_code
_entity_poly.pdbx_strand_id
1 'polypeptide(L)'
;MTSTDRNTSPDRSAGPASGPGPATETTLDTGSRTGTRTRAAAARAAARLLAFARRPYWDRPDPSFRIRRWPDLTALCLATVFFWSSLTPSLVPRPWYLQGIVGGITAAIGYALGAGLAWLFRAVVRRCPGEPVRARCWQAYWLLSPVIAVWLISESARMQRQLRVLQGLPPTLTWHTPMIALIALGLLLAALLVARSVRLGAVTLIRLLGRLLPRPVAFAVGAALSALVVLVGVRDVVFDRGVVDLADRIAEATNGGTKDGIRRPASRHVSGGPGSLIPWQDLGYQGRNFTGSTPTRTALTAWTGRPAREPVRVYIPSALPAAFTDDRPFAAQARLAVRELDRTGAFDRAVLAVAGTTGTGWIDPNVAEALEYMYGGDTAIVAVQYSYLPSWVSFLVDKEKAGQATRALLDAVRTRLAALPADRRPKLVVTGESLGAYAVEASFGTADELLAGTDGALLMGAPHFSPISREIRRDRDPGSPVWRPEYRGGAHIRFAQFPRTDLERPAAVWERPRAVYLQNASDPVVWWSPELLLDRPEWLDEPLGPDVTPEIGWFPIVAFWQTSVDMTVSYGVDAPHGHRYGAGAVDGWAAVLPPPDWTAADTTRLRAFIRHRKAAY
;
A
#
# COMPACT_ATOMS: atom_id res chain seq x y z
N MET A 1 -35.51 31.61 -44.65
CA MET A 1 -35.39 32.82 -43.82
C MET A 1 -33.89 33.05 -43.61
N THR A 2 -33.25 34.04 -44.23
CA THR A 2 -33.35 35.52 -44.06
C THR A 2 -32.73 36.02 -42.74
N SER A 3 -31.90 37.06 -42.70
CA SER A 3 -31.18 37.74 -43.81
C SER A 3 -29.94 38.49 -43.29
N THR A 4 -29.19 39.02 -44.25
CA THR A 4 -28.21 40.13 -44.29
C THR A 4 -28.52 41.31 -43.34
N ASP A 5 -27.59 42.22 -42.99
CA ASP A 5 -26.81 43.17 -43.83
C ASP A 5 -25.44 43.52 -43.19
N ARG A 6 -24.35 43.97 -43.87
CA ARG A 6 -24.07 44.79 -45.09
C ARG A 6 -23.99 46.32 -44.89
N ASN A 7 -22.81 46.87 -45.16
CA ASN A 7 -22.50 48.10 -45.92
C ASN A 7 -21.01 48.00 -46.34
N THR A 8 -20.57 47.98 -47.61
CA THR A 8 -20.57 49.01 -48.69
C THR A 8 -19.63 50.20 -48.38
N SER A 9 -18.59 50.57 -49.18
CA SER A 9 -18.39 50.73 -50.65
C SER A 9 -19.04 52.01 -51.23
N PRO A 10 -18.62 52.60 -52.39
CA PRO A 10 -17.66 52.17 -53.46
C PRO A 10 -16.51 53.24 -53.68
N ASP A 11 -15.85 53.55 -54.82
CA ASP A 11 -15.91 53.14 -56.24
C ASP A 11 -14.56 53.21 -57.04
N ARG A 12 -14.24 54.31 -57.78
CA ARG A 12 -13.25 54.40 -58.91
C ARG A 12 -12.44 55.73 -58.90
N SER A 13 -11.32 55.95 -59.61
CA SER A 13 -11.18 55.90 -61.09
C SER A 13 -9.76 56.31 -61.63
N ALA A 14 -9.51 55.95 -62.92
CA ALA A 14 -8.55 56.53 -63.91
C ALA A 14 -7.00 56.50 -63.69
N GLY A 15 -6.26 56.54 -64.82
CA GLY A 15 -4.77 56.56 -64.93
C GLY A 15 -4.22 57.93 -65.40
N PRO A 16 -3.07 58.05 -66.14
CA PRO A 16 -2.40 57.06 -67.00
C PRO A 16 -0.87 56.90 -66.72
N ALA A 17 -0.03 56.64 -67.75
CA ALA A 17 1.28 55.99 -67.65
C ALA A 17 2.52 56.86 -67.92
N SER A 18 3.68 56.39 -67.46
CA SER A 18 5.04 56.65 -67.98
C SER A 18 5.98 55.47 -67.64
N GLY A 19 7.09 55.29 -68.35
CA GLY A 19 8.08 54.21 -68.12
C GLY A 19 9.52 54.76 -68.05
N PRO A 20 10.55 54.03 -68.48
CA PRO A 20 10.80 52.59 -68.36
C PRO A 20 12.09 52.28 -67.54
N GLY A 21 12.26 51.03 -67.06
CA GLY A 21 13.46 50.57 -66.35
C GLY A 21 13.76 49.08 -66.62
N PRO A 22 15.04 48.64 -66.54
CA PRO A 22 15.50 47.49 -67.32
C PRO A 22 15.24 46.09 -66.71
N ALA A 23 15.44 45.08 -67.56
CA ALA A 23 15.17 43.67 -67.31
C ALA A 23 15.87 43.10 -66.06
N THR A 24 15.18 42.21 -65.35
CA THR A 24 15.76 41.36 -64.30
C THR A 24 15.87 39.93 -64.81
N GLU A 25 17.02 39.57 -65.37
CA GLU A 25 17.28 38.20 -65.81
C GLU A 25 17.54 37.27 -64.60
N THR A 26 17.11 36.01 -64.70
CA THR A 26 17.00 35.11 -63.54
C THR A 26 18.19 34.17 -63.40
N THR A 27 18.82 34.12 -62.22
CA THR A 27 19.64 32.98 -61.79
C THR A 27 19.37 32.60 -60.33
N LEU A 28 19.40 31.30 -60.02
CA LEU A 28 19.03 30.76 -58.71
C LEU A 28 20.26 30.47 -57.84
N ASP A 29 20.35 31.05 -56.63
CA ASP A 29 21.29 30.62 -55.58
C ASP A 29 20.64 30.47 -54.19
N THR A 30 19.42 29.93 -54.14
CA THR A 30 18.73 29.60 -52.88
C THR A 30 18.86 28.13 -52.48
N GLY A 31 19.15 27.23 -53.44
CA GLY A 31 19.32 25.78 -53.20
C GLY A 31 20.67 25.39 -52.59
N SER A 32 21.75 26.13 -52.88
CA SER A 32 23.11 25.80 -52.41
C SER A 32 23.25 26.01 -50.89
N ARG A 33 22.71 27.12 -50.38
CA ARG A 33 22.88 27.61 -49.00
C ARG A 33 22.08 26.80 -47.98
N THR A 34 21.00 26.13 -48.38
CA THR A 34 20.24 25.21 -47.53
C THR A 34 20.91 23.83 -47.46
N GLY A 35 21.28 23.25 -48.60
CA GLY A 35 21.99 21.97 -48.67
C GLY A 35 23.37 21.97 -48.01
N THR A 36 24.11 23.08 -48.09
CA THR A 36 25.39 23.24 -47.36
C THR A 36 25.17 23.40 -45.85
N ARG A 37 24.13 24.14 -45.41
CA ARG A 37 23.80 24.26 -43.98
C ARG A 37 23.40 22.92 -43.34
N THR A 38 22.59 22.10 -44.02
CA THR A 38 22.22 20.76 -43.51
C THR A 38 23.40 19.80 -43.50
N ARG A 39 24.21 19.75 -44.58
CA ARG A 39 25.47 18.97 -44.60
C ARG A 39 26.44 19.40 -43.51
N ALA A 40 26.62 20.71 -43.29
CA ALA A 40 27.49 21.24 -42.24
C ALA A 40 26.93 21.03 -40.82
N ALA A 41 25.61 20.87 -40.65
CA ALA A 41 25.00 20.45 -39.39
C ALA A 41 25.21 18.95 -39.14
N ALA A 42 24.97 18.11 -40.15
CA ALA A 42 25.20 16.66 -40.09
C ALA A 42 26.68 16.33 -39.84
N ALA A 43 27.62 16.99 -40.52
CA ALA A 43 29.06 16.82 -40.28
C ALA A 43 29.47 17.23 -38.84
N ARG A 44 28.90 18.32 -38.30
CA ARG A 44 29.13 18.72 -36.90
C ARG A 44 28.49 17.76 -35.90
N ALA A 45 27.36 17.15 -36.23
CA ALA A 45 26.75 16.09 -35.43
C ALA A 45 27.61 14.82 -35.44
N ALA A 46 28.04 14.35 -36.62
CA ALA A 46 28.93 13.20 -36.79
C ALA A 46 30.28 13.40 -36.08
N ALA A 47 30.90 14.57 -36.18
CA ALA A 47 32.13 14.90 -35.45
C ALA A 47 31.93 14.90 -33.93
N ARG A 48 30.79 15.40 -33.43
CA ARG A 48 30.44 15.32 -31.99
C ARG A 48 30.19 13.88 -31.54
N LEU A 49 29.51 13.07 -32.35
CA LEU A 49 29.28 11.65 -32.08
C LEU A 49 30.59 10.85 -32.08
N LEU A 50 31.52 11.12 -33.01
CA LEU A 50 32.85 10.50 -33.03
C LEU A 50 33.73 10.94 -31.85
N ALA A 51 33.67 12.21 -31.45
CA ALA A 51 34.36 12.70 -30.26
C ALA A 51 33.82 12.04 -28.98
N PHE A 52 32.48 11.95 -28.84
CA PHE A 52 31.84 11.23 -27.75
C PHE A 52 32.15 9.73 -27.79
N ALA A 53 32.12 9.07 -28.95
CA ALA A 53 32.47 7.65 -29.07
C ALA A 53 33.92 7.38 -28.61
N ARG A 54 34.86 8.30 -28.85
CA ARG A 54 36.25 8.19 -28.39
C ARG A 54 36.43 8.47 -26.88
N ARG A 55 35.63 9.38 -26.30
CA ARG A 55 35.57 9.65 -24.84
C ARG A 55 34.11 9.78 -24.39
N PRO A 56 33.41 8.67 -24.12
CA PRO A 56 31.96 8.64 -23.84
C PRO A 56 31.58 9.04 -22.39
N TYR A 57 32.37 9.94 -21.81
CA TYR A 57 32.28 10.43 -20.45
C TYR A 57 32.83 11.87 -20.36
N TRP A 58 32.33 12.68 -19.42
CA TRP A 58 32.76 14.08 -19.26
C TRP A 58 33.36 14.36 -17.87
N ASP A 59 34.66 14.13 -17.73
CA ASP A 59 35.41 14.69 -16.60
C ASP A 59 35.52 16.22 -16.75
N ARG A 60 34.91 16.99 -15.84
CA ARG A 60 35.11 18.45 -15.79
C ARG A 60 36.37 18.77 -14.99
N PRO A 61 37.24 19.69 -15.46
CA PRO A 61 38.53 19.95 -14.83
C PRO A 61 38.43 20.61 -13.45
N ASP A 62 37.38 21.41 -13.20
CA ASP A 62 37.20 22.09 -11.92
C ASP A 62 36.42 21.22 -10.90
N PRO A 63 37.05 20.83 -9.76
CA PRO A 63 36.40 20.06 -8.70
C PRO A 63 35.31 20.82 -7.92
N SER A 64 35.14 22.13 -8.12
CA SER A 64 34.11 22.96 -7.47
C SER A 64 32.68 22.54 -7.86
N PHE A 65 32.47 22.07 -9.10
CA PHE A 65 31.16 21.71 -9.68
C PHE A 65 30.59 20.39 -9.12
N ARG A 66 30.40 20.31 -7.80
CA ARG A 66 30.01 19.08 -7.08
C ARG A 66 28.62 18.56 -7.47
N ILE A 67 27.70 19.43 -7.89
CA ILE A 67 26.38 19.05 -8.42
C ILE A 67 26.46 18.55 -9.87
N ARG A 68 27.33 19.13 -10.71
CA ARG A 68 27.43 18.84 -12.16
C ARG A 68 28.57 17.89 -12.54
N ARG A 69 28.85 16.88 -11.70
CA ARG A 69 29.81 15.81 -12.01
C ARG A 69 29.16 14.72 -12.88
N TRP A 70 29.92 14.17 -13.83
CA TRP A 70 29.54 12.95 -14.56
C TRP A 70 29.36 11.78 -13.58
N PRO A 71 28.42 10.86 -13.81
CA PRO A 71 28.25 9.69 -12.96
C PRO A 71 29.45 8.72 -13.05
N ASP A 72 29.64 7.92 -12.00
CA ASP A 72 30.63 6.85 -11.99
C ASP A 72 30.11 5.66 -12.80
N LEU A 73 30.96 5.00 -13.59
CA LEU A 73 30.54 3.83 -14.38
C LEU A 73 30.06 2.69 -13.47
N THR A 74 30.73 2.48 -12.34
CA THR A 74 30.36 1.47 -11.34
C THR A 74 28.98 1.76 -10.74
N ALA A 75 28.70 3.04 -10.49
CA ALA A 75 27.41 3.50 -9.98
C ALA A 75 26.30 3.34 -11.02
N LEU A 76 26.57 3.62 -12.30
CA LEU A 76 25.60 3.35 -13.37
C LEU A 76 25.35 1.85 -13.55
N CYS A 77 26.39 1.02 -13.65
CA CYS A 77 26.22 -0.43 -13.80
C CYS A 77 25.36 -1.02 -12.68
N LEU A 78 25.60 -0.65 -11.41
CA LEU A 78 24.80 -1.15 -10.29
C LEU A 78 23.41 -0.52 -10.23
N ALA A 79 23.24 0.75 -10.63
CA ALA A 79 21.90 1.34 -10.80
C ALA A 79 21.08 0.60 -11.87
N THR A 80 21.72 0.22 -12.99
CA THR A 80 21.09 -0.54 -14.07
C THR A 80 20.78 -1.97 -13.65
N VAL A 81 21.67 -2.66 -12.92
CA VAL A 81 21.40 -4.00 -12.38
C VAL A 81 20.25 -3.97 -11.37
N PHE A 82 20.20 -3.00 -10.46
CA PHE A 82 19.07 -2.89 -9.51
C PHE A 82 17.75 -2.56 -10.23
N PHE A 83 17.78 -1.69 -11.25
CA PHE A 83 16.63 -1.45 -12.13
C PHE A 83 16.18 -2.75 -12.80
N TRP A 84 17.10 -3.54 -13.35
CA TRP A 84 16.80 -4.83 -13.97
C TRP A 84 16.21 -5.85 -12.98
N SER A 85 16.79 -6.01 -11.79
CA SER A 85 16.23 -6.86 -10.73
C SER A 85 14.81 -6.43 -10.37
N SER A 86 14.51 -5.13 -10.38
CA SER A 86 13.16 -4.63 -10.03
C SER A 86 12.06 -5.00 -11.04
N LEU A 87 12.44 -5.37 -12.28
CA LEU A 87 11.51 -5.73 -13.36
C LEU A 87 10.90 -7.12 -13.20
N THR A 88 11.37 -7.93 -12.26
CA THR A 88 10.70 -9.18 -11.88
C THR A 88 9.27 -8.91 -11.36
N PRO A 89 8.35 -9.89 -11.48
CA PRO A 89 7.10 -9.86 -10.74
C PRO A 89 7.37 -9.98 -9.23
N SER A 90 6.34 -9.66 -8.46
CA SER A 90 6.24 -9.97 -7.03
C SER A 90 4.79 -10.37 -6.74
N LEU A 91 4.24 -10.03 -5.57
CA LEU A 91 3.03 -10.66 -5.06
C LEU A 91 1.75 -10.25 -5.82
N VAL A 92 1.64 -9.02 -6.33
CA VAL A 92 0.47 -8.58 -7.13
C VAL A 92 0.85 -7.84 -8.41
N PRO A 93 0.02 -7.90 -9.48
CA PRO A 93 0.20 -7.13 -10.71
C PRO A 93 0.29 -5.62 -10.47
N ARG A 94 1.39 -5.00 -10.94
CA ARG A 94 1.59 -3.54 -10.82
C ARG A 94 1.16 -2.80 -12.10
N PRO A 95 0.52 -1.62 -11.98
CA PRO A 95 0.42 -0.70 -13.12
C PRO A 95 1.81 -0.14 -13.46
N TRP A 96 2.01 0.17 -14.75
CA TRP A 96 3.29 0.61 -15.32
C TRP A 96 3.96 1.77 -14.56
N TYR A 97 3.19 2.74 -14.04
CA TYR A 97 3.76 3.89 -13.34
C TYR A 97 4.39 3.50 -12.00
N LEU A 98 3.79 2.56 -11.25
CA LEU A 98 4.39 2.01 -10.03
C LEU A 98 5.65 1.19 -10.33
N GLN A 99 5.67 0.44 -11.45
CA GLN A 99 6.90 -0.24 -11.89
C GLN A 99 8.04 0.76 -12.18
N GLY A 100 7.71 1.94 -12.73
CA GLY A 100 8.66 3.05 -12.87
C GLY A 100 9.15 3.59 -11.53
N ILE A 101 8.29 3.65 -10.51
CA ILE A 101 8.67 4.09 -9.15
C ILE A 101 9.61 3.08 -8.47
N VAL A 102 9.26 1.79 -8.44
CA VAL A 102 10.13 0.73 -7.89
C VAL A 102 11.47 0.72 -8.62
N GLY A 103 11.47 0.80 -9.95
CA GLY A 103 12.69 0.89 -10.75
C GLY A 103 13.54 2.12 -10.45
N GLY A 104 12.93 3.26 -10.16
CA GLY A 104 13.65 4.49 -9.79
C GLY A 104 14.29 4.43 -8.40
N ILE A 105 13.56 3.92 -7.40
CA ILE A 105 14.05 3.77 -6.03
C ILE A 105 15.21 2.76 -5.99
N THR A 106 15.02 1.60 -6.60
CA THR A 106 16.06 0.55 -6.66
C THR A 106 17.28 1.01 -7.45
N ALA A 107 17.13 1.70 -8.58
CA ALA A 107 18.24 2.30 -9.31
C ALA A 107 19.02 3.33 -8.49
N ALA A 108 18.34 4.16 -7.70
CA ALA A 108 19.00 5.14 -6.81
C ALA A 108 19.83 4.45 -5.71
N ILE A 109 19.35 3.33 -5.16
CA ILE A 109 20.07 2.51 -4.19
C ILE A 109 21.28 1.82 -4.84
N GLY A 110 21.10 1.19 -6.01
CA GLY A 110 22.18 0.60 -6.79
C GLY A 110 23.26 1.63 -7.15
N TYR A 111 22.86 2.85 -7.51
CA TYR A 111 23.80 3.95 -7.72
C TYR A 111 24.58 4.28 -6.44
N ALA A 112 23.91 4.42 -5.30
CA ALA A 112 24.54 4.78 -4.04
C ALA A 112 25.59 3.72 -3.62
N LEU A 113 25.23 2.44 -3.73
CA LEU A 113 26.13 1.31 -3.48
C LEU A 113 27.33 1.31 -4.44
N GLY A 114 27.10 1.42 -5.75
CA GLY A 114 28.18 1.45 -6.74
C GLY A 114 29.09 2.69 -6.64
N ALA A 115 28.55 3.83 -6.22
CA ALA A 115 29.34 5.03 -5.93
C ALA A 115 30.19 4.87 -4.66
N GLY A 116 29.66 4.19 -3.63
CA GLY A 116 30.39 3.82 -2.42
C GLY A 116 31.52 2.83 -2.70
N LEU A 117 31.23 1.75 -3.43
CA LEU A 117 32.22 0.75 -3.87
C LEU A 117 33.34 1.39 -4.71
N ALA A 118 32.99 2.25 -5.68
CA ALA A 118 33.99 2.95 -6.48
C ALA A 118 34.80 3.98 -5.68
N TRP A 119 34.23 4.57 -4.62
CA TRP A 119 34.99 5.40 -3.68
C TRP A 119 35.97 4.58 -2.85
N LEU A 120 35.52 3.46 -2.27
CA LEU A 120 36.37 2.54 -1.49
C LEU A 120 37.51 1.96 -2.34
N PHE A 121 37.20 1.49 -3.55
CA PHE A 121 38.20 1.00 -4.51
C PHE A 121 39.29 2.04 -4.78
N ARG A 122 38.93 3.32 -4.98
CA ARG A 122 39.90 4.41 -5.17
C ARG A 122 40.67 4.81 -3.91
N ALA A 123 40.17 4.48 -2.71
CA ALA A 123 40.90 4.71 -1.46
C ALA A 123 42.02 3.68 -1.27
N VAL A 124 41.84 2.45 -1.75
CA VAL A 124 42.81 1.34 -1.62
C VAL A 124 43.72 1.24 -2.85
N VAL A 125 43.16 1.27 -4.07
CA VAL A 125 43.88 0.97 -5.32
C VAL A 125 44.43 2.24 -5.95
N ARG A 126 45.75 2.42 -5.86
CA ARG A 126 46.48 3.58 -6.42
C ARG A 126 46.63 3.58 -7.95
N ARG A 127 46.36 2.46 -8.63
CA ARG A 127 46.48 2.31 -10.09
C ARG A 127 45.11 2.40 -10.77
N CYS A 128 44.83 3.53 -11.43
CA CYS A 128 43.65 3.66 -12.28
C CYS A 128 43.86 2.98 -13.66
N PRO A 129 42.82 2.38 -14.26
CA PRO A 129 42.88 1.92 -15.65
C PRO A 129 43.18 3.07 -16.62
N GLY A 130 44.01 2.80 -17.63
CA GLY A 130 44.33 3.78 -18.68
C GLY A 130 43.09 4.17 -19.52
N GLU A 131 43.12 5.37 -20.10
CA GLU A 131 41.97 5.92 -20.85
C GLU A 131 41.37 5.00 -21.92
N PRO A 132 42.15 4.24 -22.73
CA PRO A 132 41.57 3.35 -23.73
C PRO A 132 40.70 2.25 -23.12
N VAL A 133 41.07 1.74 -21.94
CA VAL A 133 40.28 0.75 -21.20
C VAL A 133 39.01 1.42 -20.68
N ARG A 134 39.13 2.59 -20.04
CA ARG A 134 37.98 3.36 -19.53
C ARG A 134 36.98 3.68 -20.64
N ALA A 135 37.43 4.11 -21.81
CA ALA A 135 36.58 4.38 -22.97
C ALA A 135 35.86 3.11 -23.46
N ARG A 136 36.56 1.96 -23.58
CA ARG A 136 35.95 0.68 -23.97
C ARG A 136 34.87 0.21 -22.99
N CYS A 137 35.10 0.31 -21.68
CA CYS A 137 34.10 -0.07 -20.68
C CYS A 137 32.81 0.78 -20.78
N TRP A 138 32.95 2.10 -21.01
CA TRP A 138 31.79 2.97 -21.24
C TRP A 138 31.12 2.72 -22.60
N GLN A 139 31.87 2.42 -23.66
CA GLN A 139 31.31 2.01 -24.97
C GLN A 139 30.46 0.74 -24.82
N ALA A 140 30.98 -0.28 -24.13
CA ALA A 140 30.27 -1.52 -23.86
C ALA A 140 28.98 -1.28 -23.04
N TYR A 141 29.04 -0.46 -21.99
CA TYR A 141 27.84 -0.08 -21.23
C TYR A 141 26.78 0.62 -22.12
N TRP A 142 27.16 1.61 -22.93
CA TRP A 142 26.22 2.33 -23.79
C TRP A 142 25.65 1.47 -24.92
N LEU A 143 26.35 0.40 -25.34
CA LEU A 143 25.86 -0.56 -26.34
C LEU A 143 24.94 -1.63 -25.73
N LEU A 144 25.35 -2.23 -24.62
CA LEU A 144 24.68 -3.41 -24.03
C LEU A 144 23.49 -3.03 -23.15
N SER A 145 23.63 -2.01 -22.29
CA SER A 145 22.62 -1.68 -21.29
C SER A 145 21.25 -1.30 -21.89
N PRO A 146 21.15 -0.54 -23.00
CA PRO A 146 19.86 -0.28 -23.64
C PRO A 146 19.20 -1.53 -24.23
N VAL A 147 19.98 -2.42 -24.84
CA VAL A 147 19.47 -3.66 -25.45
C VAL A 147 18.92 -4.60 -24.38
N ILE A 148 19.68 -4.81 -23.31
CA ILE A 148 19.27 -5.65 -22.18
C ILE A 148 18.06 -5.03 -21.46
N ALA A 149 17.99 -3.70 -21.32
CA ALA A 149 16.83 -3.02 -20.75
C ALA A 149 15.55 -3.19 -21.58
N VAL A 150 15.62 -3.07 -22.92
CA VAL A 150 14.46 -3.30 -23.80
C VAL A 150 14.00 -4.76 -23.71
N TRP A 151 14.93 -5.73 -23.70
CA TRP A 151 14.61 -7.14 -23.52
C TRP A 151 13.95 -7.39 -22.15
N LEU A 152 14.53 -6.94 -21.04
CA LEU A 152 14.00 -7.18 -19.70
C LEU A 152 12.69 -6.45 -19.39
N ILE A 153 12.42 -5.27 -19.96
CA ILE A 153 11.10 -4.63 -19.80
C ILE A 153 10.03 -5.37 -20.63
N SER A 154 10.40 -5.98 -21.76
CA SER A 154 9.51 -6.84 -22.56
C SER A 154 9.23 -8.18 -21.87
N GLU A 155 10.24 -8.73 -21.19
CA GLU A 155 10.16 -9.91 -20.32
C GLU A 155 9.23 -9.65 -19.12
N SER A 156 9.47 -8.56 -18.39
CA SER A 156 8.59 -8.05 -17.32
C SER A 156 7.14 -7.93 -17.77
N ALA A 157 6.90 -7.46 -19.00
CA ALA A 157 5.55 -7.38 -19.56
C ALA A 157 4.89 -8.76 -19.74
N ARG A 158 5.67 -9.82 -20.01
CA ARG A 158 5.15 -11.20 -20.11
C ARG A 158 4.81 -11.74 -18.72
N MET A 159 5.76 -11.66 -17.78
CA MET A 159 5.57 -12.07 -16.39
C MET A 159 4.36 -11.37 -15.73
N GLN A 160 4.21 -10.06 -15.93
CA GLN A 160 3.05 -9.30 -15.43
C GLN A 160 1.71 -9.73 -16.08
N ARG A 161 1.70 -10.23 -17.32
CA ARG A 161 0.49 -10.83 -17.92
C ARG A 161 0.18 -12.22 -17.35
N GLN A 162 1.22 -13.02 -17.09
CA GLN A 162 1.07 -14.34 -16.46
C GLN A 162 0.52 -14.21 -15.02
N LEU A 163 1.10 -13.33 -14.21
CA LEU A 163 0.63 -13.03 -12.85
C LEU A 163 -0.83 -12.51 -12.82
N ARG A 164 -1.24 -11.70 -13.82
CA ARG A 164 -2.64 -11.27 -13.95
C ARG A 164 -3.59 -12.44 -14.17
N VAL A 165 -3.26 -13.34 -15.10
CA VAL A 165 -4.09 -14.54 -15.37
C VAL A 165 -4.13 -15.46 -14.15
N LEU A 166 -3.02 -15.62 -13.44
CA LEU A 166 -2.92 -16.41 -12.20
C LEU A 166 -3.86 -15.88 -11.10
N GLN A 167 -4.06 -14.55 -11.03
CA GLN A 167 -4.92 -13.87 -10.07
C GLN A 167 -6.29 -13.45 -10.66
N GLY A 168 -6.78 -14.20 -11.66
CA GLY A 168 -8.11 -14.05 -12.25
C GLY A 168 -8.34 -12.79 -13.11
N LEU A 169 -7.34 -11.92 -13.25
CA LEU A 169 -7.45 -10.66 -13.98
C LEU A 169 -7.26 -10.86 -15.51
N PRO A 170 -7.90 -10.01 -16.34
CA PRO A 170 -7.69 -10.04 -17.78
C PRO A 170 -6.20 -9.89 -18.18
N PRO A 171 -5.71 -10.67 -19.18
CA PRO A 171 -4.32 -10.63 -19.66
C PRO A 171 -3.95 -9.33 -20.39
N THR A 172 -4.89 -8.39 -20.55
CA THR A 172 -4.64 -7.07 -21.09
C THR A 172 -3.78 -6.25 -20.11
N LEU A 173 -2.69 -5.66 -20.62
CA LEU A 173 -1.71 -4.91 -19.83
C LEU A 173 -1.25 -3.67 -20.58
N THR A 174 -1.53 -2.48 -20.05
CA THR A 174 -1.04 -1.20 -20.57
C THR A 174 0.41 -0.95 -20.13
N TRP A 175 1.36 -1.49 -20.90
CA TRP A 175 2.78 -1.47 -20.53
C TRP A 175 3.57 -0.38 -21.27
N HIS A 176 3.55 0.84 -20.75
CA HIS A 176 4.24 2.00 -21.35
C HIS A 176 5.75 1.97 -21.08
N THR A 177 6.46 1.03 -21.71
CA THR A 177 7.92 0.81 -21.60
C THR A 177 8.77 2.08 -21.58
N PRO A 178 8.58 3.09 -22.47
CA PRO A 178 9.36 4.33 -22.42
C PRO A 178 9.07 5.16 -21.16
N MET A 179 7.83 5.16 -20.66
CA MET A 179 7.43 5.91 -19.47
C MET A 179 7.94 5.26 -18.18
N ILE A 180 8.00 3.92 -18.11
CA ILE A 180 8.64 3.18 -17.02
C ILE A 180 10.11 3.63 -16.88
N ALA A 181 10.84 3.64 -18.00
CA ALA A 181 12.24 4.07 -18.03
C ALA A 181 12.42 5.57 -17.69
N LEU A 182 11.52 6.45 -18.16
CA LEU A 182 11.56 7.89 -17.87
C LEU A 182 11.23 8.21 -16.40
N ILE A 183 10.26 7.52 -15.78
CA ILE A 183 9.96 7.69 -14.34
C ILE A 183 11.15 7.20 -13.51
N ALA A 184 11.70 6.02 -13.81
CA ALA A 184 12.85 5.47 -13.09
C ALA A 184 14.09 6.38 -13.21
N LEU A 185 14.38 6.88 -14.41
CA LEU A 185 15.45 7.84 -14.65
C LEU A 185 15.20 9.19 -13.95
N GLY A 186 13.96 9.69 -13.97
CA GLY A 186 13.57 10.93 -13.30
C GLY A 186 13.78 10.87 -11.79
N LEU A 187 13.34 9.78 -11.16
CA LEU A 187 13.55 9.52 -9.73
C LEU A 187 15.03 9.35 -9.38
N LEU A 188 15.80 8.61 -10.18
CA LEU A 188 17.25 8.49 -10.02
C LEU A 188 17.92 9.87 -10.09
N LEU A 189 17.58 10.70 -11.08
CA LEU A 189 18.14 12.05 -11.23
C LEU A 189 17.71 12.99 -10.10
N ALA A 190 16.48 12.88 -9.59
CA ALA A 190 16.00 13.65 -8.44
C ALA A 190 16.74 13.24 -7.15
N ALA A 191 16.84 11.94 -6.86
CA ALA A 191 17.60 11.42 -5.72
C ALA A 191 19.09 11.84 -5.79
N LEU A 192 19.69 11.79 -6.99
CA LEU A 192 21.05 12.28 -7.22
C LEU A 192 21.17 13.79 -7.00
N LEU A 193 20.19 14.60 -7.39
CA LEU A 193 20.18 16.04 -7.15
C LEU A 193 20.10 16.33 -5.64
N VAL A 194 19.20 15.67 -4.91
CA VAL A 194 19.07 15.79 -3.44
C VAL A 194 20.38 15.40 -2.76
N ALA A 195 20.93 14.21 -3.04
CA ALA A 195 22.17 13.72 -2.45
C ALA A 195 23.39 14.64 -2.77
N ARG A 196 23.45 15.21 -3.98
CA ARG A 196 24.51 16.17 -4.36
C ARG A 196 24.34 17.53 -3.68
N SER A 197 23.11 17.98 -3.44
CA SER A 197 22.80 19.20 -2.68
C SER A 197 23.11 19.05 -1.19
N VAL A 198 22.70 17.94 -0.56
CA VAL A 198 23.09 17.58 0.82
C VAL A 198 24.61 17.53 0.95
N ARG A 199 25.31 16.88 0.00
CA ARG A 199 26.78 16.84 -0.02
C ARG A 199 27.42 18.21 -0.22
N LEU A 200 26.77 19.14 -0.93
CA LEU A 200 27.25 20.52 -1.06
C LEU A 200 27.10 21.27 0.27
N GLY A 201 25.92 21.18 0.91
CA GLY A 201 25.65 21.77 2.23
C GLY A 201 26.64 21.30 3.29
N ALA A 202 26.82 19.97 3.42
CA ALA A 202 27.77 19.37 4.36
C ALA A 202 29.21 19.85 4.14
N VAL A 203 29.65 19.94 2.87
CA VAL A 203 30.97 20.46 2.51
C VAL A 203 31.12 21.95 2.84
N THR A 204 30.07 22.75 2.66
CA THR A 204 30.07 24.17 3.03
C THR A 204 30.14 24.34 4.55
N LEU A 205 29.38 23.55 5.31
CA LEU A 205 29.44 23.52 6.78
C LEU A 205 30.85 23.16 7.28
N ILE A 206 31.45 22.08 6.76
CA ILE A 206 32.83 21.67 7.10
C ILE A 206 33.85 22.77 6.77
N ARG A 207 33.68 23.52 5.68
CA ARG A 207 34.56 24.67 5.36
C ARG A 207 34.38 25.85 6.31
N LEU A 208 33.15 26.12 6.75
CA LEU A 208 32.87 27.21 7.70
C LEU A 208 33.42 26.87 9.08
N LEU A 209 33.17 25.65 9.57
CA LEU A 209 33.78 25.13 10.81
C LEU A 209 35.31 25.11 10.71
N GLY A 210 35.87 24.80 9.53
CA GLY A 210 37.30 24.84 9.26
C GLY A 210 37.95 26.24 9.25
N ARG A 211 37.18 27.30 9.54
CA ARG A 211 37.71 28.64 9.88
C ARG A 211 37.95 28.83 11.39
N LEU A 212 37.33 27.98 12.21
CA LEU A 212 37.31 28.10 13.68
C LEU A 212 37.96 26.89 14.38
N LEU A 213 37.91 25.72 13.75
CA LEU A 213 38.34 24.43 14.30
C LEU A 213 39.45 23.79 13.45
N PRO A 214 40.38 23.03 14.05
CA PRO A 214 41.36 22.23 13.31
C PRO A 214 40.67 21.29 12.31
N ARG A 215 41.27 21.12 11.12
CA ARG A 215 40.70 20.37 9.99
C ARG A 215 40.06 19.00 10.33
N PRO A 216 40.67 18.10 11.15
CA PRO A 216 40.03 16.83 11.50
C PRO A 216 38.78 17.03 12.36
N VAL A 217 38.79 17.98 13.30
CA VAL A 217 37.64 18.31 14.16
C VAL A 217 36.53 18.96 13.33
N ALA A 218 36.87 19.91 12.47
CA ALA A 218 35.91 20.54 11.55
C ALA A 218 35.25 19.53 10.59
N PHE A 219 35.99 18.51 10.15
CA PHE A 219 35.44 17.41 9.36
C PHE A 219 34.50 16.53 10.20
N ALA A 220 34.94 16.07 11.38
CA ALA A 220 34.14 15.19 12.25
C ALA A 220 32.84 15.87 12.70
N VAL A 221 32.93 17.08 13.26
CA VAL A 221 31.77 17.86 13.72
C VAL A 221 30.86 18.24 12.55
N GLY A 222 31.41 18.71 11.43
CA GLY A 222 30.61 19.06 10.26
C GLY A 222 29.93 17.87 9.60
N ALA A 223 30.55 16.69 9.59
CA ALA A 223 29.94 15.45 9.12
C ALA A 223 28.84 14.97 10.08
N ALA A 224 29.09 14.98 11.39
CA ALA A 224 28.11 14.58 12.41
C ALA A 224 26.87 15.49 12.40
N LEU A 225 27.06 16.82 12.38
CA LEU A 225 25.96 17.78 12.24
C LEU A 225 25.20 17.61 10.92
N SER A 226 25.88 17.33 9.81
CA SER A 226 25.22 17.07 8.53
C SER A 226 24.40 15.78 8.56
N ALA A 227 24.91 14.72 9.18
CA ALA A 227 24.19 13.47 9.35
C ALA A 227 22.98 13.63 10.27
N LEU A 228 23.12 14.38 11.38
CA LEU A 228 22.02 14.72 12.28
C LEU A 228 20.93 15.55 11.59
N VAL A 229 21.30 16.59 10.84
CA VAL A 229 20.35 17.42 10.08
C VAL A 229 19.65 16.61 8.98
N VAL A 230 20.31 15.64 8.36
CA VAL A 230 19.65 14.72 7.41
C VAL A 230 18.72 13.75 8.13
N LEU A 231 19.13 13.15 9.25
CA LEU A 231 18.32 12.20 10.01
C LEU A 231 17.05 12.85 10.58
N VAL A 232 17.22 13.96 11.30
CA VAL A 232 16.12 14.76 11.88
C VAL A 232 15.30 15.44 10.79
N GLY A 233 15.91 15.91 9.70
CA GLY A 233 15.18 16.49 8.57
C GLY A 233 14.32 15.48 7.82
N VAL A 234 14.83 14.28 7.57
CA VAL A 234 14.07 13.20 6.89
C VAL A 234 12.95 12.68 7.79
N ARG A 235 13.19 12.53 9.10
CA ARG A 235 12.15 12.18 10.07
C ARG A 235 11.13 13.32 10.20
N ASP A 236 11.50 14.40 10.89
CA ASP A 236 10.57 15.38 11.39
C ASP A 236 9.92 16.24 10.28
N VAL A 237 10.59 16.43 9.14
CA VAL A 237 10.12 17.34 8.06
C VAL A 237 9.60 16.58 6.85
N VAL A 238 10.25 15.49 6.42
CA VAL A 238 9.79 14.71 5.26
C VAL A 238 8.74 13.67 5.66
N PHE A 239 8.97 12.92 6.73
CA PHE A 239 8.05 11.85 7.14
C PHE A 239 6.91 12.39 8.03
N ASP A 240 7.24 12.92 9.21
CA ASP A 240 6.23 13.35 10.20
C ASP A 240 5.40 14.53 9.65
N ARG A 241 6.00 15.72 9.47
CA ARG A 241 5.28 16.90 8.96
C ARG A 241 4.92 16.86 7.47
N GLY A 242 5.63 16.04 6.68
CA GLY A 242 5.50 16.01 5.22
C GLY A 242 4.53 14.96 4.68
N VAL A 243 4.46 13.79 5.32
CA VAL A 243 3.59 12.67 4.92
C VAL A 243 2.49 12.42 5.95
N VAL A 244 2.82 12.23 7.22
CA VAL A 244 1.84 11.84 8.26
C VAL A 244 0.84 12.97 8.51
N ASP A 245 1.33 14.14 8.94
CA ASP A 245 0.59 15.39 9.13
C ASP A 245 -0.32 15.78 7.94
N LEU A 246 0.15 15.54 6.72
CA LEU A 246 -0.57 15.88 5.50
C LEU A 246 -1.66 14.84 5.19
N ALA A 247 -1.37 13.55 5.40
CA ALA A 247 -2.35 12.49 5.29
C ALA A 247 -3.45 12.64 6.36
N ASP A 248 -3.10 12.96 7.61
CA ASP A 248 -4.05 13.23 8.69
C ASP A 248 -4.99 14.39 8.35
N ARG A 249 -4.46 15.57 7.96
CA ARG A 249 -5.32 16.73 7.60
C ARG A 249 -6.27 16.43 6.43
N ILE A 250 -5.83 15.65 5.44
CA ILE A 250 -6.68 15.24 4.30
C ILE A 250 -7.72 14.20 4.73
N ALA A 251 -7.34 13.25 5.60
CA ALA A 251 -8.23 12.21 6.09
C ALA A 251 -9.24 12.74 7.12
N GLU A 252 -8.87 13.68 7.99
CA GLU A 252 -9.77 14.40 8.91
C GLU A 252 -10.81 15.22 8.14
N ALA A 253 -10.39 15.98 7.12
CA ALA A 253 -11.31 16.70 6.24
C ALA A 253 -12.27 15.74 5.52
N THR A 254 -11.81 14.55 5.12
CA THR A 254 -12.65 13.49 4.54
C THR A 254 -13.57 12.85 5.60
N ASN A 255 -13.11 12.73 6.85
CA ASN A 255 -13.83 12.14 7.97
C ASN A 255 -15.10 12.93 8.35
N GLY A 256 -15.16 14.23 8.02
CA GLY A 256 -16.38 15.03 8.15
C GLY A 256 -17.53 14.61 7.22
N GLY A 257 -17.24 13.83 6.16
CA GLY A 257 -18.20 13.42 5.12
C GLY A 257 -19.05 12.18 5.45
N THR A 258 -19.84 11.74 4.46
CA THR A 258 -20.66 10.51 4.49
C THR A 258 -20.63 9.91 3.08
N LYS A 259 -20.63 8.58 2.92
CA LYS A 259 -20.68 7.97 1.57
C LYS A 259 -22.05 8.18 0.90
N ASP A 260 -22.04 8.43 -0.42
CA ASP A 260 -23.27 8.60 -1.21
C ASP A 260 -24.25 7.44 -1.04
N GLY A 261 -25.51 7.78 -0.75
CA GLY A 261 -26.59 6.83 -0.49
C GLY A 261 -26.74 6.43 0.98
N ILE A 262 -25.71 6.57 1.82
CA ILE A 262 -25.81 6.36 3.26
C ILE A 262 -26.61 7.50 3.90
N ARG A 263 -27.47 7.16 4.85
CA ARG A 263 -28.34 8.10 5.59
C ARG A 263 -28.27 7.81 7.09
N ARG A 264 -28.63 8.79 7.91
CA ARG A 264 -28.75 8.60 9.37
C ARG A 264 -29.76 7.47 9.65
N PRO A 265 -29.40 6.45 10.45
CA PRO A 265 -30.27 5.32 10.73
C PRO A 265 -31.47 5.73 11.60
N ALA A 266 -32.63 5.14 11.32
CA ALA A 266 -33.86 5.33 12.10
C ALA A 266 -33.96 4.38 13.31
N SER A 267 -33.20 3.27 13.33
CA SER A 267 -33.22 2.34 14.46
C SER A 267 -32.53 2.91 15.69
N ARG A 268 -33.13 2.69 16.87
CA ARG A 268 -32.51 2.98 18.17
C ARG A 268 -31.35 2.04 18.52
N HIS A 269 -31.21 0.91 17.81
CA HIS A 269 -30.25 -0.15 18.11
C HIS A 269 -28.83 0.12 17.58
N VAL A 270 -28.59 1.27 16.94
CA VAL A 270 -27.29 1.63 16.36
C VAL A 270 -26.85 3.03 16.80
N SER A 271 -25.54 3.26 16.84
CA SER A 271 -24.98 4.58 17.17
C SER A 271 -25.28 5.61 16.07
N GLY A 272 -25.46 6.86 16.47
CA GLY A 272 -26.01 7.95 15.65
C GLY A 272 -27.53 7.90 15.44
N GLY A 273 -28.20 6.79 15.76
CA GLY A 273 -29.66 6.65 15.72
C GLY A 273 -30.40 7.45 16.79
N PRO A 274 -31.73 7.31 16.91
CA PRO A 274 -32.51 7.94 17.98
C PRO A 274 -32.06 7.46 19.37
N GLY A 275 -31.81 8.41 20.27
CA GLY A 275 -31.36 8.15 21.64
C GLY A 275 -29.87 7.78 21.79
N SER A 276 -29.10 7.70 20.70
CA SER A 276 -27.64 7.45 20.73
C SER A 276 -26.89 8.42 21.65
N LEU A 277 -25.93 7.91 22.43
CA LEU A 277 -25.02 8.73 23.24
C LEU A 277 -24.05 9.57 22.38
N ILE A 278 -23.93 9.24 21.10
CA ILE A 278 -23.05 9.90 20.13
C ILE A 278 -23.91 10.46 18.99
N PRO A 279 -23.86 11.77 18.69
CA PRO A 279 -24.51 12.36 17.53
C PRO A 279 -24.08 11.72 16.21
N TRP A 280 -24.97 11.68 15.21
CA TRP A 280 -24.65 11.17 13.88
C TRP A 280 -23.50 11.93 13.20
N GLN A 281 -23.40 13.24 13.48
CA GLN A 281 -22.33 14.11 13.02
C GLN A 281 -20.96 13.65 13.56
N ASP A 282 -20.89 13.15 14.79
CA ASP A 282 -19.64 12.95 15.51
C ASP A 282 -18.99 11.59 15.20
N LEU A 283 -19.75 10.64 14.62
CA LEU A 283 -19.28 9.29 14.27
C LEU A 283 -18.14 9.22 13.24
N GLY A 284 -17.85 10.31 12.52
CA GLY A 284 -16.90 10.31 11.40
C GLY A 284 -17.38 9.50 10.19
N TYR A 285 -16.58 9.49 9.11
CA TYR A 285 -16.96 8.90 7.82
C TYR A 285 -17.23 7.39 7.94
N GLN A 286 -16.29 6.64 8.54
CA GLN A 286 -16.44 5.19 8.66
C GLN A 286 -17.53 4.81 9.68
N GLY A 287 -17.68 5.55 10.78
CA GLY A 287 -18.74 5.29 11.75
C GLY A 287 -20.14 5.51 11.18
N ARG A 288 -20.35 6.61 10.43
CA ARG A 288 -21.60 6.86 9.70
C ARG A 288 -21.87 5.80 8.65
N ASN A 289 -20.85 5.41 7.88
CA ASN A 289 -20.95 4.36 6.87
C ASN A 289 -21.33 3.00 7.49
N PHE A 290 -20.71 2.64 8.61
CA PHE A 290 -20.98 1.39 9.33
C PHE A 290 -22.38 1.39 9.97
N THR A 291 -22.80 2.41 10.72
CA THR A 291 -24.13 2.39 11.37
C THR A 291 -25.28 2.70 10.41
N GLY A 292 -25.07 3.57 9.42
CA GLY A 292 -26.06 3.94 8.40
C GLY A 292 -26.30 2.90 7.31
N SER A 293 -25.52 1.80 7.28
CA SER A 293 -25.68 0.68 6.34
C SER A 293 -26.23 -0.61 6.97
N THR A 294 -26.67 -0.55 8.24
CA THR A 294 -27.18 -1.72 8.97
C THR A 294 -28.35 -2.39 8.21
N PRO A 295 -28.32 -3.70 7.94
CA PRO A 295 -29.42 -4.43 7.30
C PRO A 295 -30.74 -4.23 8.05
N THR A 296 -31.80 -3.88 7.33
CA THR A 296 -33.12 -3.69 7.94
C THR A 296 -33.74 -5.02 8.33
N ARG A 297 -34.57 -5.02 9.39
CA ARG A 297 -35.36 -6.19 9.79
C ARG A 297 -36.15 -6.79 8.63
N THR A 298 -36.67 -5.96 7.72
CA THR A 298 -37.40 -6.40 6.53
C THR A 298 -36.49 -7.12 5.54
N ALA A 299 -35.30 -6.59 5.24
CA ALA A 299 -34.34 -7.24 4.34
C ALA A 299 -33.84 -8.59 4.91
N LEU A 300 -33.53 -8.63 6.21
CA LEU A 300 -33.14 -9.85 6.91
C LEU A 300 -34.27 -10.89 6.92
N THR A 301 -35.51 -10.49 7.21
CA THR A 301 -36.69 -11.39 7.19
C THR A 301 -36.93 -11.95 5.79
N ALA A 302 -36.83 -11.11 4.75
CA ALA A 302 -37.01 -11.52 3.37
C ALA A 302 -35.90 -12.48 2.87
N TRP A 303 -34.66 -12.34 3.37
CA TRP A 303 -33.55 -13.23 2.99
C TRP A 303 -33.53 -14.56 3.79
N THR A 304 -33.83 -14.51 5.09
CA THR A 304 -33.81 -15.69 5.97
C THR A 304 -35.07 -16.56 5.88
N GLY A 305 -36.18 -16.00 5.37
CA GLY A 305 -37.50 -16.63 5.41
C GLY A 305 -38.09 -16.75 6.83
N ARG A 306 -37.47 -16.12 7.84
CA ARG A 306 -37.81 -16.24 9.27
C ARG A 306 -37.88 -14.86 9.92
N PRO A 307 -38.67 -14.64 10.99
CA PRO A 307 -38.78 -13.34 11.64
C PRO A 307 -37.44 -12.83 12.20
N ALA A 308 -36.87 -11.79 11.58
CA ALA A 308 -35.59 -11.23 11.99
C ALA A 308 -35.71 -10.20 13.15
N ARG A 309 -34.58 -9.86 13.77
CA ARG A 309 -34.39 -8.68 14.63
C ARG A 309 -33.72 -7.54 13.84
N GLU A 310 -33.65 -6.34 14.41
CA GLU A 310 -32.73 -5.30 13.91
C GLU A 310 -31.34 -5.53 14.54
N PRO A 311 -30.24 -5.58 13.78
CA PRO A 311 -28.89 -5.70 14.33
C PRO A 311 -28.51 -4.54 15.25
N VAL A 312 -27.57 -4.78 16.17
CA VAL A 312 -26.88 -3.73 16.91
C VAL A 312 -25.52 -3.43 16.26
N ARG A 313 -25.27 -2.16 15.96
CA ARG A 313 -23.97 -1.65 15.51
C ARG A 313 -23.58 -0.46 16.38
N VAL A 314 -22.62 -0.68 17.29
CA VAL A 314 -22.05 0.35 18.17
C VAL A 314 -20.70 0.79 17.61
N TYR A 315 -20.51 2.11 17.49
CA TYR A 315 -19.27 2.68 16.97
C TYR A 315 -18.87 3.91 17.76
N ILE A 316 -17.61 3.94 18.22
CA ILE A 316 -17.05 5.07 18.97
C ILE A 316 -16.02 5.82 18.11
N PRO A 317 -16.21 7.12 17.83
CA PRO A 317 -15.26 7.93 17.08
C PRO A 317 -13.96 8.20 17.87
N SER A 318 -12.91 8.63 17.16
CA SER A 318 -11.61 8.96 17.78
C SER A 318 -11.66 10.22 18.63
N ALA A 319 -12.50 11.20 18.26
CA ALA A 319 -12.81 12.36 19.10
C ALA A 319 -14.11 12.07 19.89
N LEU A 320 -14.01 12.04 21.22
CA LEU A 320 -15.17 11.89 22.09
C LEU A 320 -15.86 13.25 22.33
N PRO A 321 -17.19 13.29 22.52
CA PRO A 321 -17.87 14.45 23.08
C PRO A 321 -17.27 14.82 24.44
N ALA A 322 -17.14 16.12 24.73
CA ALA A 322 -16.45 16.63 25.93
C ALA A 322 -17.06 16.12 27.28
N ALA A 323 -18.31 15.68 27.28
CA ALA A 323 -18.95 15.03 28.43
C ALA A 323 -18.38 13.64 28.77
N PHE A 324 -17.56 13.05 27.88
CA PHE A 324 -16.98 11.72 28.01
C PHE A 324 -15.45 11.69 27.84
N THR A 325 -14.78 12.82 27.61
CA THR A 325 -13.31 12.92 27.58
C THR A 325 -12.69 12.74 28.97
N ASP A 326 -11.49 12.16 29.01
CA ASP A 326 -10.72 11.74 30.20
C ASP A 326 -9.23 11.68 29.81
N ASP A 327 -8.30 11.78 30.76
CA ASP A 327 -6.85 11.69 30.53
C ASP A 327 -6.43 10.33 29.94
N ARG A 328 -7.31 9.33 29.99
CA ARG A 328 -7.14 7.99 29.42
C ARG A 328 -8.14 7.77 28.26
N PRO A 329 -7.87 8.30 27.04
CA PRO A 329 -8.85 8.33 25.96
C PRO A 329 -9.38 6.96 25.55
N PHE A 330 -8.52 5.95 25.39
CA PHE A 330 -8.97 4.59 25.05
C PHE A 330 -9.86 3.95 26.13
N ALA A 331 -9.59 4.22 27.41
CA ALA A 331 -10.45 3.77 28.51
C ALA A 331 -11.80 4.50 28.52
N ALA A 332 -11.82 5.79 28.18
CA ALA A 332 -13.07 6.54 28.00
C ALA A 332 -13.90 6.04 26.81
N GLN A 333 -13.27 5.77 25.66
CA GLN A 333 -13.92 5.17 24.50
C GLN A 333 -14.55 3.82 24.86
N ALA A 334 -13.81 2.96 25.57
CA ALA A 334 -14.31 1.66 26.02
C ALA A 334 -15.48 1.77 27.01
N ARG A 335 -15.44 2.72 27.96
CA ARG A 335 -16.59 3.00 28.86
C ARG A 335 -17.81 3.53 28.10
N LEU A 336 -17.61 4.34 27.05
CA LEU A 336 -18.70 4.81 26.20
C LEU A 336 -19.27 3.67 25.33
N ALA A 337 -18.42 2.78 24.80
CA ALA A 337 -18.83 1.57 24.09
C ALA A 337 -19.74 0.69 24.94
N VAL A 338 -19.34 0.37 26.17
CA VAL A 338 -20.16 -0.44 27.09
C VAL A 338 -21.50 0.22 27.39
N ARG A 339 -21.54 1.53 27.66
CA ARG A 339 -22.81 2.26 27.90
C ARG A 339 -23.73 2.28 26.68
N GLU A 340 -23.18 2.41 25.49
CA GLU A 340 -23.93 2.40 24.23
C GLU A 340 -24.38 0.97 23.85
N LEU A 341 -23.62 -0.07 24.22
CA LEU A 341 -24.02 -1.48 24.16
C LEU A 341 -25.18 -1.81 25.11
N ASP A 342 -25.11 -1.35 26.36
CA ASP A 342 -26.22 -1.46 27.32
C ASP A 342 -27.48 -0.74 26.79
N ARG A 343 -27.34 0.50 26.30
CA ARG A 343 -28.44 1.28 25.72
C ARG A 343 -29.10 0.61 24.52
N THR A 344 -28.32 -0.07 23.68
CA THR A 344 -28.82 -0.71 22.45
C THR A 344 -29.40 -2.11 22.68
N GLY A 345 -29.31 -2.67 23.88
CA GLY A 345 -29.72 -4.05 24.17
C GLY A 345 -28.80 -5.06 23.49
N ALA A 346 -27.50 -4.77 23.47
CA ALA A 346 -26.48 -5.61 22.82
C ALA A 346 -26.18 -6.90 23.59
N PHE A 347 -26.32 -6.86 24.91
CA PHE A 347 -26.09 -8.01 25.79
C PHE A 347 -27.27 -8.99 25.85
N ASP A 348 -28.41 -8.66 25.22
CA ASP A 348 -29.58 -9.54 25.05
C ASP A 348 -29.68 -10.11 23.61
N ARG A 349 -28.52 -10.36 22.99
CA ARG A 349 -28.33 -10.91 21.63
C ARG A 349 -27.69 -12.30 21.67
N ALA A 350 -27.82 -13.07 20.61
CA ALA A 350 -27.15 -14.38 20.51
C ALA A 350 -25.61 -14.24 20.42
N VAL A 351 -25.12 -13.22 19.71
CA VAL A 351 -23.68 -12.99 19.46
C VAL A 351 -23.31 -11.52 19.64
N LEU A 352 -22.18 -11.26 20.30
CA LEU A 352 -21.53 -9.96 20.42
C LEU A 352 -20.12 -10.06 19.79
N ALA A 353 -19.90 -9.34 18.70
CA ALA A 353 -18.63 -9.26 18.00
C ALA A 353 -17.86 -7.98 18.36
N VAL A 354 -16.62 -8.12 18.81
CA VAL A 354 -15.67 -7.01 18.94
C VAL A 354 -14.85 -6.92 17.64
N ALA A 355 -15.02 -5.82 16.91
CA ALA A 355 -14.35 -5.57 15.64
C ALA A 355 -13.14 -4.65 15.82
N GLY A 356 -11.93 -5.20 15.60
CA GLY A 356 -10.70 -4.43 15.45
C GLY A 356 -10.71 -3.67 14.13
N THR A 357 -10.48 -2.36 14.19
CA THR A 357 -10.59 -1.45 13.05
C THR A 357 -9.26 -1.21 12.35
N THR A 358 -9.32 -0.92 11.05
CA THR A 358 -8.18 -0.30 10.34
C THR A 358 -8.02 1.17 10.75
N GLY A 359 -6.92 1.82 10.37
CA GLY A 359 -6.56 3.18 10.81
C GLY A 359 -7.67 4.23 10.77
N THR A 360 -8.45 4.25 9.68
CA THR A 360 -9.58 5.20 9.51
C THR A 360 -10.86 4.84 10.29
N GLY A 361 -10.87 3.72 11.02
CA GLY A 361 -12.05 3.15 11.66
C GLY A 361 -12.83 2.14 10.80
N TRP A 362 -12.36 1.80 9.59
CA TRP A 362 -13.10 0.89 8.69
C TRP A 362 -13.07 -0.58 9.14
N ILE A 363 -14.16 -1.28 8.82
CA ILE A 363 -14.53 -2.67 9.13
C ILE A 363 -15.10 -3.29 7.84
N ASP A 364 -14.72 -4.50 7.42
CA ASP A 364 -15.28 -5.09 6.19
C ASP A 364 -16.81 -5.32 6.31
N PRO A 365 -17.64 -4.71 5.44
CA PRO A 365 -19.08 -4.99 5.41
C PRO A 365 -19.41 -6.46 5.09
N ASN A 366 -18.53 -7.22 4.42
CA ASN A 366 -18.79 -8.65 4.18
C ASN A 366 -18.68 -9.48 5.47
N VAL A 367 -17.78 -9.11 6.37
CA VAL A 367 -17.59 -9.72 7.69
C VAL A 367 -18.76 -9.38 8.60
N ALA A 368 -19.15 -8.10 8.67
CA ALA A 368 -20.24 -7.64 9.52
C ALA A 368 -21.59 -8.23 9.07
N GLU A 369 -21.91 -8.12 7.78
CA GLU A 369 -23.20 -8.60 7.26
C GLU A 369 -23.28 -10.12 7.24
N ALA A 370 -22.18 -10.86 7.02
CA ALA A 370 -22.22 -12.32 7.08
C ALA A 370 -22.76 -12.82 8.43
N LEU A 371 -22.25 -12.27 9.54
CA LEU A 371 -22.71 -12.61 10.88
C LEU A 371 -24.17 -12.18 11.12
N GLU A 372 -24.57 -11.00 10.66
CA GLU A 372 -25.94 -10.48 10.77
C GLU A 372 -26.96 -11.32 9.99
N TYR A 373 -26.67 -11.71 8.75
CA TYR A 373 -27.55 -12.57 7.95
C TYR A 373 -27.58 -14.02 8.46
N MET A 374 -26.47 -14.53 9.01
CA MET A 374 -26.43 -15.85 9.66
C MET A 374 -27.39 -15.92 10.87
N TYR A 375 -27.32 -14.91 11.75
CA TYR A 375 -28.10 -14.87 12.99
C TYR A 375 -29.43 -14.10 12.87
N GLY A 376 -29.89 -13.79 11.65
CA GLY A 376 -31.18 -13.11 11.43
C GLY A 376 -31.29 -11.74 12.12
N GLY A 377 -30.17 -11.03 12.24
CA GLY A 377 -30.04 -9.76 12.96
C GLY A 377 -30.00 -9.89 14.48
N ASP A 378 -29.93 -11.09 15.06
CA ASP A 378 -29.77 -11.28 16.50
C ASP A 378 -28.31 -11.15 16.98
N THR A 379 -27.68 -10.08 16.52
CA THR A 379 -26.25 -9.78 16.72
C THR A 379 -26.05 -8.39 17.31
N ALA A 380 -24.90 -8.22 17.93
CA ALA A 380 -24.29 -6.93 18.20
C ALA A 380 -22.86 -6.91 17.66
N ILE A 381 -22.44 -5.79 17.09
CA ILE A 381 -21.07 -5.55 16.64
C ILE A 381 -20.61 -4.22 17.25
N VAL A 382 -19.43 -4.22 17.88
CA VAL A 382 -18.83 -3.03 18.50
C VAL A 382 -17.44 -2.73 17.96
N ALA A 383 -17.17 -1.46 17.71
CA ALA A 383 -15.89 -0.96 17.23
C ALA A 383 -15.51 0.39 17.87
N VAL A 384 -14.20 0.65 17.95
CA VAL A 384 -13.62 1.95 18.28
C VAL A 384 -12.72 2.43 17.13
N GLN A 385 -12.68 3.73 16.90
CA GLN A 385 -11.73 4.39 16.01
C GLN A 385 -10.61 5.04 16.83
N TYR A 386 -9.35 4.80 16.46
CA TYR A 386 -8.16 5.26 17.21
C TYR A 386 -7.27 6.25 16.44
N SER A 387 -7.59 6.51 15.18
CA SER A 387 -6.85 7.41 14.29
C SER A 387 -7.74 7.94 13.16
N TYR A 388 -7.21 8.86 12.37
CA TYR A 388 -7.78 9.28 11.08
C TYR A 388 -6.92 8.79 9.90
N LEU A 389 -5.68 8.35 10.15
CA LEU A 389 -4.72 7.98 9.12
C LEU A 389 -5.23 6.88 8.17
N PRO A 390 -4.91 6.97 6.86
CA PRO A 390 -5.06 5.85 5.93
C PRO A 390 -4.33 4.60 6.44
N SER A 391 -4.88 3.42 6.13
CA SER A 391 -4.40 2.13 6.68
C SER A 391 -2.91 1.86 6.44
N TRP A 392 -2.39 2.22 5.26
CA TRP A 392 -0.96 2.06 4.91
C TRP A 392 -0.03 2.99 5.72
N VAL A 393 -0.50 4.17 6.15
CA VAL A 393 0.27 5.04 7.06
C VAL A 393 0.19 4.50 8.49
N SER A 394 -1.01 4.10 8.91
CA SER A 394 -1.24 3.57 10.26
C SER A 394 -0.44 2.29 10.55
N PHE A 395 -0.26 1.45 9.54
CA PHE A 395 0.59 0.26 9.56
C PHE A 395 2.05 0.59 9.90
N LEU A 396 2.54 1.78 9.51
CA LEU A 396 3.89 2.24 9.77
C LEU A 396 4.04 2.98 11.11
N VAL A 397 3.03 3.74 11.57
CA VAL A 397 3.18 4.70 12.68
C VAL A 397 2.22 4.56 13.87
N ASP A 398 1.08 3.88 13.71
CA ASP A 398 -0.05 3.95 14.67
C ASP A 398 -0.50 2.60 15.23
N LYS A 399 0.20 1.51 14.90
CA LYS A 399 -0.12 0.15 15.34
C LYS A 399 -0.23 0.02 16.88
N GLU A 400 0.61 0.71 17.65
CA GLU A 400 0.52 0.70 19.12
C GLU A 400 -0.82 1.26 19.62
N LYS A 401 -1.38 2.30 18.99
CA LYS A 401 -2.71 2.85 19.32
C LYS A 401 -3.82 1.83 19.01
N ALA A 402 -3.73 1.15 17.86
CA ALA A 402 -4.72 0.17 17.42
C ALA A 402 -4.91 -0.96 18.46
N GLY A 403 -3.80 -1.52 18.93
CA GLY A 403 -3.81 -2.56 19.97
C GLY A 403 -4.29 -2.03 21.34
N GLN A 404 -3.89 -0.83 21.75
CA GLN A 404 -4.34 -0.23 23.02
C GLN A 404 -5.86 0.05 23.04
N ALA A 405 -6.40 0.61 21.95
CA ALA A 405 -7.82 0.90 21.82
C ALA A 405 -8.67 -0.39 21.81
N THR A 406 -8.24 -1.39 21.05
CA THR A 406 -8.96 -2.67 20.92
C THR A 406 -8.90 -3.47 22.22
N ARG A 407 -7.76 -3.48 22.92
CA ARG A 407 -7.64 -4.14 24.23
C ARG A 407 -8.53 -3.46 25.28
N ALA A 408 -8.50 -2.13 25.37
CA ALA A 408 -9.36 -1.39 26.30
C ALA A 408 -10.86 -1.66 26.06
N LEU A 409 -11.29 -1.71 24.79
CA LEU A 409 -12.65 -2.10 24.41
C LEU A 409 -12.98 -3.52 24.86
N LEU A 410 -12.11 -4.48 24.53
CA LEU A 410 -12.28 -5.90 24.84
C LEU A 410 -12.35 -6.14 26.35
N ASP A 411 -11.46 -5.53 27.14
CA ASP A 411 -11.43 -5.66 28.60
C ASP A 411 -12.71 -5.10 29.24
N ALA A 412 -13.20 -3.95 28.77
CA ALA A 412 -14.46 -3.37 29.25
C ALA A 412 -15.66 -4.24 28.89
N VAL A 413 -15.71 -4.81 27.68
CA VAL A 413 -16.75 -5.75 27.24
C VAL A 413 -16.70 -7.05 28.07
N ARG A 414 -15.53 -7.66 28.24
CA ARG A 414 -15.34 -8.89 29.06
C ARG A 414 -15.72 -8.64 30.52
N THR A 415 -15.37 -7.48 31.09
CA THR A 415 -15.79 -7.07 32.44
C THR A 415 -17.31 -6.97 32.54
N ARG A 416 -17.97 -6.33 31.57
CA ARG A 416 -19.44 -6.18 31.54
C ARG A 416 -20.16 -7.52 31.38
N LEU A 417 -19.59 -8.44 30.59
CA LEU A 417 -20.09 -9.81 30.42
C LEU A 417 -19.90 -10.67 31.68
N ALA A 418 -18.77 -10.54 32.38
CA ALA A 418 -18.51 -11.25 33.63
C ALA A 418 -19.53 -10.91 34.72
N ALA A 419 -20.06 -9.68 34.71
CA ALA A 419 -21.13 -9.22 35.60
C ALA A 419 -22.55 -9.71 35.21
N LEU A 420 -22.72 -10.44 34.10
CA LEU A 420 -24.01 -11.05 33.72
C LEU A 420 -24.11 -12.51 34.18
N PRO A 421 -25.32 -13.02 34.48
CA PRO A 421 -25.57 -14.46 34.65
C PRO A 421 -25.05 -15.27 33.45
N ALA A 422 -24.41 -16.42 33.71
CA ALA A 422 -23.67 -17.16 32.69
C ALA A 422 -24.55 -17.71 31.55
N ASP A 423 -25.81 -18.04 31.87
CA ASP A 423 -26.89 -18.45 30.97
C ASP A 423 -27.40 -17.33 30.06
N ARG A 424 -27.14 -16.06 30.40
CA ARG A 424 -27.59 -14.88 29.66
C ARG A 424 -26.48 -14.16 28.88
N ARG A 425 -25.28 -14.72 28.78
CA ARG A 425 -24.17 -14.07 28.06
C ARG A 425 -24.30 -14.30 26.55
N PRO A 426 -24.21 -13.25 25.71
CA PRO A 426 -24.03 -13.43 24.26
C PRO A 426 -22.72 -14.17 24.00
N LYS A 427 -22.64 -14.90 22.88
CA LYS A 427 -21.38 -15.47 22.41
C LYS A 427 -20.40 -14.36 22.03
N LEU A 428 -19.23 -14.32 22.66
CA LEU A 428 -18.23 -13.27 22.44
C LEU A 428 -17.28 -13.72 21.32
N VAL A 429 -17.38 -13.07 20.16
CA VAL A 429 -16.46 -13.30 19.04
C VAL A 429 -15.61 -12.06 18.76
N VAL A 430 -14.48 -12.26 18.10
CA VAL A 430 -13.59 -11.16 17.67
C VAL A 430 -13.34 -11.22 16.18
N THR A 431 -13.14 -10.05 15.57
CA THR A 431 -12.86 -9.97 14.13
C THR A 431 -12.03 -8.76 13.76
N GLY A 432 -11.26 -8.87 12.67
CA GLY A 432 -10.57 -7.74 12.06
C GLY A 432 -9.94 -8.09 10.72
N GLU A 433 -9.78 -7.09 9.87
CA GLU A 433 -8.97 -7.15 8.65
C GLU A 433 -7.73 -6.28 8.82
N SER A 434 -6.59 -6.68 8.24
CA SER A 434 -5.39 -5.85 8.15
C SER A 434 -4.87 -5.43 9.54
N LEU A 435 -4.59 -4.14 9.74
CA LEU A 435 -4.24 -3.56 11.04
C LEU A 435 -5.32 -3.79 12.12
N GLY A 436 -6.58 -4.04 11.74
CA GLY A 436 -7.64 -4.47 12.65
C GLY A 436 -7.48 -5.91 13.14
N ALA A 437 -6.98 -6.82 12.28
CA ALA A 437 -6.62 -8.17 12.69
C ALA A 437 -5.44 -8.15 13.67
N TYR A 438 -4.40 -7.36 13.35
CA TYR A 438 -3.30 -7.06 14.27
C TYR A 438 -3.80 -6.53 15.62
N ALA A 439 -4.78 -5.62 15.62
CA ALA A 439 -5.28 -4.99 16.84
C ALA A 439 -6.01 -5.99 17.76
N VAL A 440 -6.74 -6.95 17.18
CA VAL A 440 -7.30 -8.09 17.92
C VAL A 440 -6.18 -8.97 18.47
N GLU A 441 -5.22 -9.41 17.66
CA GLU A 441 -4.12 -10.25 18.14
C GLU A 441 -3.30 -9.59 19.26
N ALA A 442 -2.95 -8.32 19.08
CA ALA A 442 -2.23 -7.53 20.08
C ALA A 442 -3.05 -7.33 21.37
N SER A 443 -4.38 -7.51 21.35
CA SER A 443 -5.20 -7.48 22.56
C SER A 443 -5.01 -8.73 23.42
N PHE A 444 -4.78 -9.90 22.81
CA PHE A 444 -4.60 -11.20 23.50
C PHE A 444 -3.14 -11.64 23.65
N GLY A 445 -2.22 -11.20 22.79
CA GLY A 445 -0.80 -11.57 22.85
C GLY A 445 -0.46 -12.97 22.31
N THR A 446 -1.19 -14.01 22.73
CA THR A 446 -0.93 -15.42 22.37
C THR A 446 -2.16 -16.14 21.80
N ALA A 447 -1.94 -17.22 21.04
CA ALA A 447 -3.01 -18.05 20.50
C ALA A 447 -3.91 -18.66 21.60
N ASP A 448 -3.30 -19.10 22.70
CA ASP A 448 -4.01 -19.69 23.83
C ASP A 448 -4.86 -18.66 24.59
N GLU A 449 -4.42 -17.41 24.72
CA GLU A 449 -5.22 -16.32 25.31
C GLU A 449 -6.38 -15.89 24.40
N LEU A 450 -6.21 -15.91 23.07
CA LEU A 450 -7.29 -15.67 22.10
C LEU A 450 -8.39 -16.73 22.22
N LEU A 451 -8.00 -18.01 22.33
CA LEU A 451 -8.93 -19.12 22.51
C LEU A 451 -9.59 -19.08 23.90
N ALA A 452 -8.84 -18.94 24.99
CA ALA A 452 -9.40 -18.84 26.34
C ALA A 452 -10.25 -17.57 26.55
N GLY A 453 -10.07 -16.55 25.71
CA GLY A 453 -10.77 -15.27 25.80
C GLY A 453 -12.04 -15.11 24.98
N THR A 454 -12.35 -16.04 24.06
CA THR A 454 -13.45 -15.89 23.07
C THR A 454 -14.19 -17.19 22.80
N ASP A 455 -15.43 -17.10 22.31
CA ASP A 455 -16.16 -18.23 21.71
C ASP A 455 -15.69 -18.53 20.27
N GLY A 456 -15.02 -17.57 19.62
CA GLY A 456 -14.36 -17.75 18.34
C GLY A 456 -13.85 -16.46 17.68
N ALA A 457 -13.05 -16.61 16.63
CA ALA A 457 -12.38 -15.49 15.94
C ALA A 457 -12.39 -15.63 14.41
N LEU A 458 -12.57 -14.52 13.69
CA LEU A 458 -12.36 -14.44 12.24
C LEU A 458 -11.43 -13.28 11.89
N LEU A 459 -10.20 -13.60 11.46
CA LEU A 459 -9.13 -12.64 11.21
C LEU A 459 -8.68 -12.72 9.75
N MET A 460 -8.44 -11.56 9.12
CA MET A 460 -8.15 -11.45 7.67
C MET A 460 -6.89 -10.64 7.42
N GLY A 461 -5.96 -11.17 6.60
CA GLY A 461 -4.77 -10.44 6.14
C GLY A 461 -3.91 -9.87 7.28
N ALA A 462 -3.72 -10.63 8.36
CA ALA A 462 -2.99 -10.18 9.53
C ALA A 462 -1.52 -9.83 9.19
N PRO A 463 -1.06 -8.58 9.44
CA PRO A 463 0.30 -8.13 9.15
C PRO A 463 1.40 -9.08 9.63
N HIS A 464 2.56 -9.06 8.95
CA HIS A 464 3.71 -9.91 9.31
C HIS A 464 4.08 -9.85 10.80
N PHE A 465 4.01 -8.65 11.38
CA PHE A 465 4.36 -8.35 12.77
C PHE A 465 3.26 -8.65 13.81
N SER A 466 2.11 -9.21 13.41
CA SER A 466 1.02 -9.55 14.34
C SER A 466 1.40 -10.73 15.22
N PRO A 467 1.22 -10.65 16.55
CA PRO A 467 1.92 -11.53 17.49
C PRO A 467 1.47 -12.99 17.41
N ILE A 468 0.17 -13.25 17.24
CA ILE A 468 -0.40 -14.61 17.18
C ILE A 468 -0.14 -15.22 15.80
N SER A 469 -0.29 -14.45 14.72
CA SER A 469 0.12 -14.88 13.38
C SER A 469 1.62 -15.19 13.30
N ARG A 470 2.46 -14.48 14.06
CA ARG A 470 3.90 -14.74 14.14
C ARG A 470 4.24 -15.93 15.03
N GLU A 471 3.55 -16.12 16.16
CA GLU A 471 3.59 -17.34 16.97
C GLU A 471 3.28 -18.55 16.10
N ILE A 472 2.13 -18.54 15.43
CA ILE A 472 1.68 -19.63 14.57
C ILE A 472 2.65 -19.88 13.40
N ARG A 473 3.15 -18.85 12.71
CA ARG A 473 4.12 -19.05 11.62
C ARG A 473 5.44 -19.66 12.09
N ARG A 474 5.89 -19.34 13.31
CA ARG A 474 7.10 -19.88 13.94
C ARG A 474 6.90 -21.32 14.42
N ASP A 475 5.79 -21.59 15.08
CA ASP A 475 5.50 -22.82 15.82
C ASP A 475 4.55 -23.77 15.05
N ARG A 476 4.48 -23.61 13.73
CA ARG A 476 3.65 -24.41 12.83
C ARG A 476 4.10 -25.87 12.76
N ASP A 477 3.15 -26.74 12.43
CA ASP A 477 3.37 -28.18 12.30
C ASP A 477 4.35 -28.46 11.15
N PRO A 478 5.35 -29.36 11.33
CA PRO A 478 6.39 -29.63 10.33
C PRO A 478 5.84 -30.03 8.95
N GLY A 479 6.36 -29.38 7.91
CA GLY A 479 5.91 -29.60 6.53
C GLY A 479 4.73 -28.72 6.08
N SER A 480 4.08 -27.98 6.99
CA SER A 480 3.09 -26.98 6.58
C SER A 480 3.76 -25.72 5.99
N PRO A 481 3.28 -25.19 4.85
CA PRO A 481 3.86 -24.02 4.21
C PRO A 481 3.48 -22.74 4.94
N VAL A 482 4.37 -21.74 4.97
CA VAL A 482 4.16 -20.50 5.75
C VAL A 482 2.90 -19.71 5.33
N TRP A 483 2.44 -19.88 4.08
CA TRP A 483 1.22 -19.23 3.55
C TRP A 483 -0.10 -19.91 3.94
N ARG A 484 -0.07 -21.18 4.39
CA ARG A 484 -1.19 -21.87 5.03
C ARG A 484 -0.63 -22.80 6.11
N PRO A 485 -0.20 -22.24 7.26
CA PRO A 485 0.35 -23.02 8.35
C PRO A 485 -0.73 -23.89 8.98
N GLU A 486 -0.37 -25.12 9.33
CA GLU A 486 -1.16 -25.96 10.22
C GLU A 486 -0.58 -25.79 11.63
N TYR A 487 -1.42 -25.67 12.65
CA TYR A 487 -0.98 -25.36 14.02
C TYR A 487 -1.62 -26.31 15.02
N ARG A 488 -0.80 -27.10 15.71
CA ARG A 488 -1.22 -28.09 16.73
C ARG A 488 -2.30 -29.03 16.17
N GLY A 489 -2.06 -29.58 14.98
CA GLY A 489 -2.99 -30.46 14.26
C GLY A 489 -4.26 -29.77 13.74
N GLY A 490 -4.27 -28.44 13.66
CA GLY A 490 -5.45 -27.66 13.25
C GLY A 490 -6.66 -27.85 14.18
N ALA A 491 -6.42 -28.18 15.45
CA ALA A 491 -7.45 -28.55 16.41
C ALA A 491 -8.42 -27.40 16.74
N HIS A 492 -7.92 -26.16 16.81
CA HIS A 492 -8.73 -24.96 17.07
C HIS A 492 -8.59 -23.88 15.99
N ILE A 493 -7.37 -23.68 15.46
CA ILE A 493 -7.03 -22.60 14.55
C ILE A 493 -6.75 -23.17 13.16
N ARG A 494 -7.37 -22.59 12.11
CA ARG A 494 -7.16 -23.01 10.70
C ARG A 494 -6.99 -21.81 9.77
N PHE A 495 -6.12 -21.95 8.79
CA PHE A 495 -5.81 -20.94 7.77
C PHE A 495 -6.43 -21.30 6.43
N ALA A 496 -6.92 -20.31 5.69
CA ALA A 496 -7.50 -20.51 4.37
C ALA A 496 -7.31 -19.32 3.41
N GLN A 497 -7.02 -19.64 2.15
CA GLN A 497 -7.23 -18.75 1.01
C GLN A 497 -8.51 -19.14 0.25
N PHE A 498 -8.79 -20.45 0.20
CA PHE A 498 -9.98 -21.05 -0.38
C PHE A 498 -10.75 -21.82 0.72
N PRO A 499 -11.57 -21.15 1.55
CA PRO A 499 -12.19 -21.73 2.75
C PRO A 499 -12.89 -23.08 2.55
N ARG A 500 -13.48 -23.31 1.37
CA ARG A 500 -14.14 -24.57 1.00
C ARG A 500 -13.23 -25.79 0.99
N THR A 501 -11.93 -25.63 0.76
CA THR A 501 -10.98 -26.73 0.57
C THR A 501 -9.81 -26.69 1.55
N ASP A 502 -9.54 -25.52 2.13
CA ASP A 502 -8.51 -25.32 3.14
C ASP A 502 -9.04 -25.64 4.55
N LEU A 503 -10.25 -25.22 4.92
CA LEU A 503 -10.77 -25.44 6.28
C LEU A 503 -11.18 -26.90 6.56
N GLU A 504 -11.40 -27.68 5.49
CA GLU A 504 -11.52 -29.15 5.55
C GLU A 504 -10.18 -29.84 5.93
N ARG A 505 -9.08 -29.08 6.01
CA ARG A 505 -7.73 -29.57 6.34
C ARG A 505 -7.22 -28.98 7.66
N PRO A 506 -6.40 -29.73 8.42
CA PRO A 506 -6.23 -31.17 8.31
C PRO A 506 -7.53 -31.92 8.62
N ALA A 507 -7.57 -33.21 8.29
CA ALA A 507 -8.72 -34.10 8.56
C ALA A 507 -8.85 -34.49 10.05
N ALA A 508 -8.39 -33.63 10.96
CA ALA A 508 -8.52 -33.75 12.40
C ALA A 508 -9.85 -33.18 12.90
N VAL A 509 -10.26 -33.58 14.10
CA VAL A 509 -11.40 -32.99 14.82
C VAL A 509 -11.14 -31.49 15.00
N TRP A 510 -12.13 -30.66 14.68
CA TRP A 510 -12.07 -29.22 14.91
C TRP A 510 -12.88 -28.88 16.17
N GLU A 511 -12.16 -28.70 17.27
CA GLU A 511 -12.70 -28.43 18.59
C GLU A 511 -13.29 -27.01 18.70
N ARG A 512 -13.77 -26.62 19.88
CA ARG A 512 -14.26 -25.27 20.18
C ARG A 512 -13.53 -24.72 21.42
N PRO A 513 -13.24 -23.41 21.49
CA PRO A 513 -13.55 -22.35 20.52
C PRO A 513 -12.72 -22.47 19.23
N ARG A 514 -13.11 -21.73 18.18
CA ARG A 514 -12.51 -21.82 16.84
C ARG A 514 -11.98 -20.49 16.36
N ALA A 515 -10.81 -20.49 15.73
CA ALA A 515 -10.29 -19.33 15.01
C ALA A 515 -10.08 -19.67 13.53
N VAL A 516 -10.55 -18.80 12.64
CA VAL A 516 -10.23 -18.86 11.20
C VAL A 516 -9.41 -17.65 10.81
N TYR A 517 -8.29 -17.93 10.16
CA TYR A 517 -7.45 -16.96 9.49
C TYR A 517 -7.70 -17.03 7.99
N LEU A 518 -8.25 -15.97 7.40
CA LEU A 518 -8.24 -15.80 5.96
C LEU A 518 -6.92 -15.12 5.56
N GLN A 519 -6.11 -15.80 4.77
CA GLN A 519 -4.76 -15.39 4.41
C GLN A 519 -4.50 -15.80 2.96
N ASN A 520 -4.40 -14.82 2.06
CA ASN A 520 -4.07 -15.09 0.66
C ASN A 520 -2.54 -15.20 0.51
N ALA A 521 -2.03 -16.17 -0.24
CA ALA A 521 -0.60 -16.31 -0.42
C ALA A 521 0.04 -15.15 -1.22
N SER A 522 -0.74 -14.44 -2.04
CA SER A 522 -0.34 -13.19 -2.70
C SER A 522 -0.52 -11.91 -1.86
N ASP A 523 -0.83 -11.96 -0.56
CA ASP A 523 -1.08 -10.75 0.24
C ASP A 523 0.23 -10.04 0.68
N PRO A 524 0.59 -8.86 0.12
CA PRO A 524 1.80 -8.16 0.52
C PRO A 524 1.73 -7.58 1.95
N VAL A 525 0.55 -7.44 2.56
CA VAL A 525 0.42 -6.93 3.93
C VAL A 525 0.81 -7.99 4.96
N VAL A 526 0.50 -9.26 4.67
CA VAL A 526 0.91 -10.43 5.45
C VAL A 526 2.42 -10.67 5.35
N TRP A 527 3.00 -10.40 4.18
CA TRP A 527 4.39 -10.73 3.84
C TRP A 527 5.41 -9.61 3.95
N TRP A 528 4.99 -8.34 4.06
CA TRP A 528 5.91 -7.22 4.21
C TRP A 528 6.62 -7.28 5.57
N SER A 529 7.95 -7.29 5.53
CA SER A 529 8.78 -7.09 6.72
C SER A 529 10.10 -6.40 6.38
N PRO A 530 10.78 -5.78 7.36
CA PRO A 530 12.13 -5.28 7.18
C PRO A 530 13.18 -6.37 6.88
N GLU A 531 12.90 -7.63 7.23
CA GLU A 531 13.82 -8.77 6.98
C GLU A 531 14.01 -8.98 5.46
N LEU A 532 12.99 -8.65 4.63
CA LEU A 532 13.07 -8.66 3.15
C LEU A 532 14.20 -7.79 2.54
N LEU A 533 14.84 -6.92 3.33
CA LEU A 533 16.02 -6.17 2.92
C LEU A 533 17.25 -7.08 2.72
N LEU A 534 17.41 -8.12 3.54
CA LEU A 534 18.63 -8.92 3.67
C LEU A 534 18.40 -10.44 3.61
N ASP A 535 17.21 -10.90 3.97
CA ASP A 535 16.84 -12.31 4.07
C ASP A 535 15.85 -12.71 2.96
N ARG A 536 16.02 -13.92 2.41
CA ARG A 536 15.04 -14.51 1.47
C ARG A 536 13.85 -15.07 2.28
N PRO A 537 12.60 -14.68 1.96
CA PRO A 537 11.44 -15.09 2.74
C PRO A 537 10.99 -16.53 2.45
N GLU A 538 10.43 -17.18 3.48
CA GLU A 538 9.88 -18.54 3.42
C GLU A 538 8.67 -18.70 2.46
N TRP A 539 7.98 -17.62 2.09
CA TRP A 539 6.87 -17.70 1.12
C TRP A 539 7.32 -17.89 -0.33
N LEU A 540 8.63 -17.92 -0.57
CA LEU A 540 9.25 -18.35 -1.84
C LEU A 540 9.78 -19.80 -1.79
N ASP A 541 9.55 -20.54 -0.70
CA ASP A 541 9.86 -21.98 -0.62
C ASP A 541 8.70 -22.84 -1.12
N GLU A 542 9.03 -24.04 -1.62
CA GLU A 542 8.04 -24.98 -2.12
C GLU A 542 7.34 -25.75 -0.97
N PRO A 543 6.02 -26.01 -1.04
CA PRO A 543 5.12 -25.67 -2.13
C PRO A 543 4.76 -24.17 -2.14
N LEU A 544 4.94 -23.51 -3.28
CA LEU A 544 4.56 -22.11 -3.47
C LEU A 544 3.06 -21.88 -3.25
N GLY A 545 2.72 -20.62 -2.96
CA GLY A 545 1.33 -20.17 -2.85
C GLY A 545 0.56 -20.38 -4.16
N PRO A 546 -0.74 -20.74 -4.12
CA PRO A 546 -1.52 -21.09 -5.31
C PRO A 546 -1.69 -19.94 -6.32
N ASP A 547 -1.41 -18.71 -5.90
CA ASP A 547 -1.44 -17.50 -6.72
C ASP A 547 -0.12 -16.68 -6.67
N VAL A 548 0.98 -17.35 -6.27
CA VAL A 548 2.35 -16.83 -6.23
C VAL A 548 3.12 -17.44 -7.41
N THR A 549 3.66 -16.62 -8.32
CA THR A 549 4.38 -17.16 -9.49
C THR A 549 5.83 -17.57 -9.15
N PRO A 550 6.35 -18.71 -9.67
CA PRO A 550 7.78 -19.07 -9.57
C PRO A 550 8.70 -18.08 -10.31
N GLU A 551 8.17 -17.10 -11.04
CA GLU A 551 8.92 -16.03 -11.69
C GLU A 551 9.36 -14.92 -10.70
N ILE A 552 8.92 -14.95 -9.44
CA ILE A 552 9.37 -14.02 -8.39
C ILE A 552 10.78 -14.41 -7.92
N GLY A 553 11.78 -13.64 -8.37
CA GLY A 553 13.15 -13.73 -7.85
C GLY A 553 13.35 -12.84 -6.62
N TRP A 554 13.82 -13.39 -5.50
CA TRP A 554 14.33 -12.57 -4.39
C TRP A 554 15.69 -11.96 -4.74
N PHE A 555 15.82 -10.65 -4.54
CA PHE A 555 17.08 -9.93 -4.64
C PHE A 555 17.16 -8.93 -3.46
N PRO A 556 18.29 -8.88 -2.71
CA PRO A 556 18.44 -8.03 -1.54
C PRO A 556 18.04 -6.57 -1.78
N ILE A 557 17.33 -5.98 -0.82
CA ILE A 557 16.77 -4.62 -0.84
C ILE A 557 15.67 -4.40 -1.92
N VAL A 558 15.76 -5.02 -3.09
CA VAL A 558 14.78 -4.90 -4.19
C VAL A 558 13.45 -5.55 -3.80
N ALA A 559 13.47 -6.75 -3.21
CA ALA A 559 12.26 -7.45 -2.77
C ALA A 559 11.45 -6.65 -1.74
N PHE A 560 12.12 -6.00 -0.78
CA PHE A 560 11.50 -5.08 0.17
C PHE A 560 10.77 -3.93 -0.54
N TRP A 561 11.39 -3.26 -1.52
CA TRP A 561 10.76 -2.14 -2.23
C TRP A 561 9.65 -2.56 -3.21
N GLN A 562 9.76 -3.75 -3.81
CA GLN A 562 8.66 -4.35 -4.58
C GLN A 562 7.45 -4.59 -3.67
N THR A 563 7.62 -5.33 -2.56
CA THR A 563 6.55 -5.63 -1.60
C THR A 563 5.95 -4.37 -0.97
N SER A 564 6.78 -3.36 -0.67
CA SER A 564 6.33 -2.05 -0.14
C SER A 564 5.38 -1.32 -1.10
N VAL A 565 5.61 -1.42 -2.41
CA VAL A 565 4.74 -0.79 -3.41
C VAL A 565 3.54 -1.67 -3.73
N ASP A 566 3.68 -2.99 -3.71
CA ASP A 566 2.59 -3.95 -3.87
C ASP A 566 1.48 -3.75 -2.82
N MET A 567 1.82 -3.41 -1.56
CA MET A 567 0.85 -3.03 -0.54
C MET A 567 -0.11 -1.92 -0.98
N THR A 568 0.34 -0.98 -1.82
CA THR A 568 -0.48 0.16 -2.28
C THR A 568 -1.51 -0.22 -3.36
N VAL A 569 -1.36 -1.39 -4.00
CA VAL A 569 -2.25 -1.93 -5.04
C VAL A 569 -2.80 -3.30 -4.70
N SER A 570 -2.70 -3.72 -3.44
CA SER A 570 -3.14 -5.03 -2.95
C SER A 570 -4.66 -5.26 -3.04
N TYR A 571 -5.47 -4.19 -3.11
CA TYR A 571 -6.91 -4.23 -3.42
C TYR A 571 -7.22 -4.13 -4.94
N GLY A 572 -6.21 -4.09 -5.81
CA GLY A 572 -6.33 -3.95 -7.27
C GLY A 572 -6.57 -5.27 -8.04
N VAL A 573 -6.70 -6.37 -7.32
CA VAL A 573 -6.99 -7.74 -7.80
C VAL A 573 -8.36 -8.18 -7.27
N ASP A 574 -8.91 -9.30 -7.72
CA ASP A 574 -10.19 -9.83 -7.19
C ASP A 574 -9.97 -10.88 -6.09
N ALA A 575 -10.97 -11.10 -5.24
CA ALA A 575 -10.86 -12.05 -4.12
C ALA A 575 -10.90 -13.51 -4.64
N PRO A 576 -10.06 -14.45 -4.16
CA PRO A 576 -9.19 -14.36 -2.97
C PRO A 576 -7.71 -14.14 -3.33
N HIS A 577 -7.36 -12.98 -3.89
CA HIS A 577 -5.99 -12.57 -4.19
C HIS A 577 -5.65 -11.24 -3.50
N GLY A 578 -4.36 -10.94 -3.35
CA GLY A 578 -3.87 -9.72 -2.70
C GLY A 578 -4.43 -9.56 -1.29
N HIS A 579 -4.81 -8.34 -0.93
CA HIS A 579 -5.42 -8.02 0.37
C HIS A 579 -6.96 -8.05 0.30
N ARG A 580 -7.54 -8.95 -0.51
CA ARG A 580 -9.00 -9.07 -0.71
C ARG A 580 -9.53 -10.45 -0.35
N TYR A 581 -10.45 -10.47 0.61
CA TYR A 581 -11.05 -11.69 1.17
C TYR A 581 -12.52 -11.87 0.76
N GLY A 582 -13.26 -10.76 0.63
CA GLY A 582 -14.59 -10.73 0.03
C GLY A 582 -15.58 -11.70 0.68
N ALA A 583 -16.31 -12.46 -0.15
CA ALA A 583 -17.34 -13.38 0.34
C ALA A 583 -16.79 -14.62 1.09
N GLY A 584 -15.47 -14.79 1.21
CA GLY A 584 -14.85 -15.83 2.04
C GLY A 584 -15.14 -15.67 3.54
N ALA A 585 -15.46 -14.45 4.00
CA ALA A 585 -15.89 -14.19 5.37
C ALA A 585 -17.17 -14.97 5.77
N VAL A 586 -18.02 -15.33 4.80
CA VAL A 586 -19.22 -16.16 5.03
C VAL A 586 -18.84 -17.59 5.41
N ASP A 587 -17.88 -18.19 4.68
CA ASP A 587 -17.38 -19.53 4.99
C ASP A 587 -16.61 -19.52 6.32
N GLY A 588 -15.82 -18.46 6.57
CA GLY A 588 -15.12 -18.26 7.83
C GLY A 588 -16.04 -18.25 9.05
N TRP A 589 -17.08 -17.40 9.05
CA TRP A 589 -18.05 -17.39 10.15
C TRP A 589 -18.84 -18.70 10.27
N ALA A 590 -19.26 -19.30 9.16
CA ALA A 590 -19.98 -20.58 9.17
C ALA A 590 -19.14 -21.74 9.73
N ALA A 591 -17.81 -21.67 9.59
CA ALA A 591 -16.89 -22.62 10.20
C ALA A 591 -16.61 -22.33 11.69
N VAL A 592 -16.48 -21.05 12.07
CA VAL A 592 -16.18 -20.60 13.44
C VAL A 592 -17.37 -20.77 14.37
N LEU A 593 -18.49 -20.10 14.07
CA LEU A 593 -19.68 -20.02 14.91
C LEU A 593 -20.96 -20.10 14.06
N PRO A 594 -21.32 -21.29 13.54
CA PRO A 594 -22.60 -21.49 12.88
C PRO A 594 -23.76 -21.39 13.89
N PRO A 595 -24.88 -20.71 13.54
CA PRO A 595 -26.14 -20.78 14.26
C PRO A 595 -26.68 -22.22 14.37
N PRO A 596 -27.63 -22.48 15.29
CA PRO A 596 -28.48 -23.66 15.23
C PRO A 596 -29.12 -23.82 13.84
N ASP A 597 -29.20 -25.07 13.37
CA ASP A 597 -29.76 -25.47 12.07
C ASP A 597 -29.08 -24.83 10.83
N TRP A 598 -27.92 -24.19 10.96
CA TRP A 598 -27.23 -23.55 9.84
C TRP A 598 -26.52 -24.57 8.94
N THR A 599 -26.85 -24.57 7.64
CA THR A 599 -26.34 -25.58 6.70
C THR A 599 -25.26 -25.07 5.74
N ALA A 600 -24.56 -26.01 5.09
CA ALA A 600 -23.68 -25.71 3.95
C ALA A 600 -24.44 -25.09 2.75
N ALA A 601 -25.75 -25.35 2.63
CA ALA A 601 -26.60 -24.74 1.62
C ALA A 601 -26.91 -23.27 1.97
N ASP A 602 -27.20 -22.93 3.23
CA ASP A 602 -27.37 -21.55 3.70
C ASP A 602 -26.08 -20.75 3.55
N THR A 603 -24.94 -21.34 3.93
CA THR A 603 -23.59 -20.79 3.70
C THR A 603 -23.37 -20.46 2.22
N THR A 604 -23.78 -21.35 1.32
CA THR A 604 -23.67 -21.14 -0.13
C THR A 604 -24.64 -20.08 -0.64
N ARG A 605 -25.88 -20.02 -0.14
CA ARG A 605 -26.87 -18.97 -0.47
C ARG A 605 -26.36 -17.59 -0.01
N LEU A 606 -25.80 -17.49 1.19
CA LEU A 606 -25.31 -16.23 1.75
C LEU A 606 -24.05 -15.74 1.04
N ARG A 607 -23.11 -16.64 0.74
CA ARG A 607 -21.93 -16.33 -0.08
C ARG A 607 -22.30 -15.91 -1.50
N ALA A 608 -23.36 -16.47 -2.09
CA ALA A 608 -23.87 -16.02 -3.38
C ALA A 608 -24.46 -14.60 -3.26
N PHE A 609 -25.27 -14.33 -2.23
CA PHE A 609 -25.84 -13.01 -1.97
C PHE A 609 -24.77 -11.94 -1.73
N ILE A 610 -23.81 -12.18 -0.83
CA ILE A 610 -22.74 -11.23 -0.48
C ILE A 610 -21.80 -10.94 -1.66
N ARG A 611 -21.67 -11.85 -2.63
CA ARG A 611 -20.87 -11.64 -3.85
C ARG A 611 -21.57 -10.78 -4.91
N HIS A 612 -22.89 -10.83 -5.00
CA HIS A 612 -23.66 -10.14 -6.06
C HIS A 612 -24.33 -8.84 -5.58
N ARG A 613 -24.49 -8.63 -4.27
CA ARG A 613 -24.88 -7.33 -3.73
C ARG A 613 -23.82 -6.27 -4.05
N LYS A 614 -24.23 -5.01 -4.13
CA LYS A 614 -23.29 -3.89 -4.01
C LYS A 614 -22.80 -3.82 -2.56
N ALA A 615 -21.48 -3.80 -2.33
CA ALA A 615 -20.91 -3.64 -1.00
C ALA A 615 -21.38 -2.33 -0.36
N ALA A 616 -21.77 -2.41 0.92
CA ALA A 616 -22.45 -1.34 1.63
C ALA A 616 -21.67 -0.03 1.68
N TYR A 617 -20.39 -0.08 2.10
CA TYR A 617 -19.50 1.07 2.20
C TYR A 617 -18.08 0.73 1.76
#